data_AF-A0A352RY64-F1
#
_entry.id   AF-A0A352RY64-F1
#
_cell.length_a   1.000
_cell.length_b   1.000
_cell.length_c   1.000
_cell.angle_alpha   90.00
_cell.angle_beta   90.00
_cell.angle_gamma   90.00
#
_symmetry.space_group_name_H-M   'P 1'
#
loop_
_entity.id
_entity.type
_entity.pdbx_description
1 polymer ?
#
loop_
_entity_poly.entity_id
_entity_poly.type
_entity_poly.pdbx_seq_one_letter_code
_entity_poly.pdbx_strand_id
1 'polypeptide(L)' 'YLDGFSPSRNADMWSDSVFRGLARLARIGATLATYTAAGFVRRGLKAAGFEVHKAPGFGGKRDMTVA' A
#
# COMPACT_ATOMS: atom_id res chain seq x y z
N TYR A 1 -7.01 -1.28 6.02
CA TYR A 1 -7.27 -0.85 4.63
C TYR A 1 -6.53 0.44 4.37
N LEU A 2 -5.81 0.54 3.24
CA LEU A 2 -5.14 1.76 2.81
C LEU A 2 -5.86 2.30 1.57
N ASP A 3 -6.74 3.27 1.77
CA ASP A 3 -7.68 3.75 0.75
C ASP A 3 -7.82 5.28 0.76
N GLY A 4 -8.04 5.85 -0.42
CA GLY A 4 -8.05 7.28 -0.70
C GLY A 4 -7.90 7.56 -2.19
N PHE A 5 -7.71 8.84 -2.58
CA PHE A 5 -7.49 9.18 -3.99
C PHE A 5 -6.21 8.57 -4.55
N SER A 6 -6.18 8.41 -5.89
CA SER A 6 -5.06 7.78 -6.57
C SER A 6 -3.74 8.47 -6.20
N PRO A 7 -2.61 7.76 -6.19
CA PRO A 7 -1.34 8.37 -5.82
C PRO A 7 -0.94 9.57 -6.70
N SER A 8 -1.44 9.62 -7.94
CA SER A 8 -1.29 10.78 -8.83
C SER A 8 -2.15 11.99 -8.47
N ARG A 9 -3.24 11.82 -7.72
CA ARG A 9 -4.17 12.88 -7.31
C ARG A 9 -3.99 13.34 -5.87
N ASN A 10 -3.37 12.51 -5.03
CA ASN A 10 -3.13 12.82 -3.62
C ASN A 10 -1.81 12.21 -3.15
N ALA A 11 -0.69 12.68 -3.70
CA ALA A 11 0.64 12.10 -3.45
C ALA A 11 1.04 12.11 -1.96
N ASP A 12 0.67 13.15 -1.22
CA ASP A 12 1.06 13.33 0.18
C ASP A 12 0.57 12.19 1.10
N MET A 13 -0.61 11.64 0.79
CA MET A 13 -1.15 10.47 1.50
C MET A 13 -0.28 9.22 1.32
N TRP A 14 0.42 9.09 0.19
CA TRP A 14 1.23 7.91 -0.17
C TRP A 14 2.71 8.14 0.15
N SER A 15 3.00 8.79 1.27
CA SER A 15 4.34 9.16 1.68
C SER A 15 4.97 8.16 2.66
N ASP A 16 6.30 8.19 2.73
CA ASP A 16 7.05 7.30 3.63
C ASP A 16 6.70 7.49 5.12
N SER A 17 6.32 8.71 5.52
CA SER A 17 5.87 8.99 6.89
C SER A 17 4.59 8.20 7.22
N VAL A 18 3.64 8.16 6.28
CA VAL A 18 2.41 7.38 6.40
C VAL A 18 2.73 5.89 6.47
N PHE A 19 3.56 5.37 5.55
CA PHE A 19 3.90 3.94 5.55
C PHE A 19 4.59 3.49 6.84
N ARG A 20 5.52 4.28 7.37
CA ARG A 20 6.15 4.01 8.68
C ARG A 20 5.15 4.09 9.83
N GLY A 21 4.21 5.02 9.77
CA GLY A 21 3.11 5.13 10.73
C GLY A 21 2.23 3.87 10.74
N LEU A 22 1.92 3.32 9.56
CA LEU A 22 1.17 2.07 9.43
C LEU A 22 1.93 0.90 10.05
N ALA A 23 3.22 0.74 9.74
CA ALA A 23 4.03 -0.33 10.29
C ALA A 23 4.16 -0.25 11.83
N ARG A 24 4.29 0.96 12.38
CA ARG A 24 4.34 1.18 13.84
C ARG A 24 3.04 0.76 14.55
N LEU A 25 1.90 0.94 13.90
CA LEU A 25 0.58 0.61 14.46
C LEU A 25 0.16 -0.84 14.18
N ALA A 26 0.82 -1.50 13.24
CA ALA A 26 0.55 -2.87 12.87
C ALA A 26 0.98 -3.84 13.98
N ARG A 27 0.09 -4.76 14.35
CA ARG A 27 0.49 -5.95 15.11
C ARG A 27 1.34 -6.87 14.25
N ILE A 28 2.11 -7.76 14.89
CA ILE A 28 2.76 -8.88 14.17
C ILE A 28 1.68 -9.70 13.46
N GLY A 29 1.90 -9.97 12.16
CA GLY A 29 0.95 -10.66 11.29
C GLY A 29 -0.25 -9.82 10.84
N ALA A 30 -0.23 -8.50 11.06
CA ALA A 30 -1.26 -7.61 10.50
C ALA A 30 -1.21 -7.63 8.97
N THR A 31 -2.37 -7.44 8.35
CA THR A 31 -2.52 -7.36 6.90
C THR A 31 -2.99 -5.98 6.45
N LEU A 32 -2.66 -5.64 5.21
CA LEU A 32 -3.01 -4.42 4.53
C LEU A 32 -3.44 -4.74 3.09
N ALA A 33 -4.47 -4.06 2.61
CA ALA A 33 -4.87 -4.10 1.21
C ALA A 33 -5.08 -2.68 0.68
N THR A 34 -4.71 -2.45 -0.58
CA THR A 34 -4.99 -1.21 -1.31
C THR A 34 -5.20 -1.48 -2.80
N TYR A 35 -6.09 -0.70 -3.42
CA TYR A 35 -6.42 -0.85 -4.85
C TYR A 35 -5.28 -0.44 -5.78
N THR A 36 -4.32 0.36 -5.30
CA THR A 36 -3.22 0.87 -6.14
C THR A 36 -2.14 -0.20 -6.31
N ALA A 37 -1.61 -0.31 -7.54
CA ALA A 37 -0.44 -1.12 -7.86
C ALA A 37 0.81 -0.27 -8.11
N ALA A 38 0.80 1.03 -7.75
CA ALA A 38 1.90 1.95 -7.99
C ALA A 38 3.22 1.46 -7.38
N GLY A 39 4.29 1.49 -8.17
CA GLY A 39 5.58 0.92 -7.78
C GLY A 39 6.19 1.58 -6.53
N PHE A 40 6.03 2.90 -6.38
CA PHE A 40 6.56 3.60 -5.20
C PHE A 40 5.81 3.26 -3.92
N VAL A 41 4.49 3.03 -3.99
CA VAL A 41 3.70 2.56 -2.84
C VAL A 41 4.18 1.19 -2.39
N ARG A 42 4.38 0.26 -3.32
CA ARG A 42 4.92 -1.08 -3.00
C ARG A 42 6.32 -1.00 -2.38
N ARG A 43 7.21 -0.16 -2.92
CA ARG A 43 8.55 0.03 -2.36
C ARG A 43 8.51 0.67 -0.98
N GLY A 44 7.66 1.67 -0.78
CA GLY A 44 7.49 2.34 0.52
C GLY A 44 6.94 1.39 1.59
N LEU A 45 5.94 0.58 1.27
CA LEU A 45 5.42 -0.46 2.18
C LEU A 45 6.46 -1.53 2.51
N LYS A 46 7.24 -1.99 1.52
CA LYS A 46 8.38 -2.91 1.76
C LYS A 46 9.43 -2.28 2.67
N ALA A 47 9.80 -1.02 2.42
CA ALA A 47 10.77 -0.29 3.24
C ALA A 47 10.27 -0.04 4.68
N ALA A 48 8.95 0.04 4.87
CA ALA A 48 8.33 0.13 6.19
C ALA A 48 8.25 -1.22 6.92
N GLY A 49 8.59 -2.34 6.27
CA GLY A 49 8.66 -3.67 6.88
C GLY A 49 7.50 -4.61 6.57
N PHE A 50 6.59 -4.25 5.65
CA PHE A 50 5.52 -5.15 5.22
C PHE A 50 5.99 -6.14 4.15
N GLU A 51 5.44 -7.35 4.17
CA GLU A 51 5.66 -8.36 3.12
C GLU A 51 4.69 -8.11 1.95
N VAL A 52 5.14 -7.37 0.94
CA VAL A 52 4.26 -6.89 -0.14
C VAL A 52 4.16 -7.86 -1.32
N HIS A 53 2.94 -8.22 -1.69
CA HIS A 53 2.61 -9.06 -2.85
C HIS A 53 1.74 -8.34 -3.90
N LYS A 54 1.73 -8.89 -5.13
CA LYS A 54 0.75 -8.55 -6.16
C LYS A 54 -0.46 -9.46 -6.01
N ALA A 55 -1.65 -8.89 -6.13
CA ALA A 55 -2.89 -9.65 -6.26
C ALA A 55 -3.64 -9.18 -7.52
N PRO A 56 -4.51 -10.01 -8.12
CA PRO A 56 -5.35 -9.60 -9.24
C PRO A 56 -6.20 -8.38 -8.88
N GLY A 57 -6.24 -7.38 -9.76
CA GLY A 57 -7.12 -6.23 -9.57
C GLY A 57 -8.59 -6.56 -9.86
N PHE A 58 -9.50 -5.73 -9.36
CA PHE A 58 -10.93 -5.85 -9.61
C PHE A 58 -11.39 -4.95 -10.76
N GLY A 59 -12.44 -5.36 -11.48
CA GLY A 59 -13.14 -4.50 -12.46
C GLY A 59 -12.27 -4.07 -13.64
N GLY A 60 -11.48 -4.98 -14.20
CA GLY A 60 -10.58 -4.71 -15.33
C GLY A 60 -9.22 -4.12 -14.95
N LYS A 61 -8.98 -3.82 -13.66
CA LYS A 61 -7.64 -3.50 -13.17
C LYS A 61 -6.77 -4.75 -13.17
N ARG A 62 -5.55 -4.63 -13.71
CA ARG A 62 -4.61 -5.76 -13.81
C ARG A 62 -4.15 -6.25 -12.43
N ASP A 63 -3.62 -5.34 -11.62
CA ASP A 63 -2.99 -5.65 -10.34
C ASP A 63 -3.53 -4.73 -9.23
N MET A 64 -3.51 -5.23 -7.99
CA MET A 64 -3.62 -4.48 -6.74
C MET A 64 -2.51 -4.91 -5.75
N THR A 65 -2.43 -4.26 -4.60
CA THR A 65 -1.39 -4.53 -3.59
C THR A 65 -2.00 -5.09 -2.31
N VAL A 66 -1.42 -6.19 -1.83
CA VAL A 66 -1.69 -6.78 -0.51
C VAL A 66 -0.37 -6.92 0.23
N ALA A 67 -0.40 -6.75 1.55
CA ALA A 67 0.77 -6.74 2.41
C ALA A 67 0.43 -7.14 3.85
#